data_AF-A0AB37D9C1-F1
#
_entry.id   AF-A0AB37D9C1-F1
#
_cell.length_a   1.000
_cell.length_b   1.000
_cell.length_c   1.000
_cell.angle_alpha   90.00
_cell.angle_beta   90.00
_cell.angle_gamma   90.00
#
_symmetry.space_group_name_H-M   'P 1'
#
loop_
_entity.id
_entity.type
_entity.pdbx_description
1 polymer ?
#
loop_
_entity_poly.entity_id
_entity_poly.type
_entity_poly.pdbx_seq_one_letter_code
_entity_poly.pdbx_strand_id
1 'polypeptide(L)'
;MKETHSKAETIIVSISMVVLAGVFVNIGNVFAILFRIDNQVSINLVLIFSSLIGFVAIPLLFLYYLEFKLIKPKFYIISAIVLSVLILFISIFIFQSEEIVHALIIATCEEFLFRVIILSVLLSCFKKRSAFVLGSLIFAILLHLNGDFLLNFVMKFPASVILYILADRFGLQSSIAFHWFYNICVGSIFG
;
A
#
# COMPACT_ATOMS: atom_id res chain seq x y z
N MET A 1 -0.72 -24.37 20.37
CA MET A 1 0.21 -23.23 20.23
C MET A 1 -0.43 -22.07 20.96
N LYS A 2 0.13 -21.57 22.07
CA LYS A 2 -0.42 -20.39 22.75
C LYS A 2 -0.38 -19.22 21.75
N GLU A 3 -1.50 -18.55 21.53
CA GLU A 3 -1.50 -17.26 20.83
C GLU A 3 -0.64 -16.31 21.67
N THR A 4 0.52 -15.90 21.15
CA THR A 4 1.41 -14.94 21.82
C THR A 4 0.81 -13.53 21.85
N HIS A 5 -0.10 -13.24 20.92
CA HIS A 5 -0.76 -11.94 20.78
C HIS A 5 -2.27 -12.08 20.84
N SER A 6 -2.94 -11.04 21.34
CA SER A 6 -4.41 -11.00 21.34
C SER A 6 -4.98 -10.45 20.03
N LYS A 7 -6.26 -10.74 19.77
CA LYS A 7 -7.00 -10.13 18.64
C LYS A 7 -7.06 -8.61 18.71
N ALA A 8 -7.17 -8.04 19.91
CA ALA A 8 -7.20 -6.60 20.08
C ALA A 8 -5.83 -5.98 19.76
N GLU A 9 -4.77 -6.59 20.28
CA GLU A 9 -3.39 -6.18 20.03
C GLU A 9 -3.03 -6.19 18.54
N THR A 10 -3.36 -7.27 17.82
CA THR A 10 -3.10 -7.38 16.37
C THR A 10 -3.82 -6.30 15.56
N ILE A 11 -5.06 -5.94 15.93
CA ILE A 11 -5.78 -4.83 15.33
C ILE A 11 -5.07 -3.49 15.66
N ILE A 12 -4.76 -3.24 16.93
CA ILE A 12 -4.11 -1.99 17.38
C ILE A 12 -2.76 -1.79 16.69
N VAL A 13 -1.95 -2.85 16.58
CA VAL A 13 -0.65 -2.84 15.91
C VAL A 13 -0.82 -2.53 14.41
N SER A 14 -1.79 -3.17 13.75
CA SER A 14 -2.09 -2.91 12.33
C SER A 14 -2.50 -1.46 12.09
N ILE A 15 -3.37 -0.90 12.95
CA ILE A 15 -3.81 0.50 12.88
C ILE A 15 -2.63 1.44 13.12
N SER A 16 -1.83 1.18 14.15
CA SER A 16 -0.66 2.00 14.49
C SER A 16 0.34 2.09 13.34
N MET A 17 0.61 0.98 12.64
CA MET A 17 1.50 0.99 11.48
C MET A 17 0.98 1.86 10.35
N VAL A 18 -0.33 1.85 10.07
CA VAL A 18 -0.93 2.68 9.01
C VAL A 18 -0.92 4.16 9.37
N VAL A 19 -1.25 4.49 10.62
CA VAL A 19 -1.19 5.88 11.11
C VAL A 19 0.23 6.42 11.02
N LEU A 20 1.22 5.64 11.48
CA LEU A 20 2.63 6.02 11.39
C LEU A 20 3.06 6.18 9.93
N ALA A 21 2.68 5.27 9.03
CA ALA A 21 2.99 5.40 7.61
C ALA A 21 2.47 6.73 7.04
N GLY A 22 1.22 7.09 7.33
CA GLY A 22 0.65 8.38 6.94
C GLY A 22 1.39 9.59 7.52
N VAL A 23 1.85 9.51 8.78
CA VAL A 23 2.69 10.56 9.39
C VAL A 23 4.01 10.73 8.63
N PHE A 24 4.71 9.64 8.30
CA PHE A 24 5.98 9.71 7.60
C PHE A 24 5.86 10.27 6.18
N VAL A 25 4.82 9.90 5.44
CA VAL A 25 4.54 10.50 4.12
C VAL A 25 4.30 12.01 4.25
N ASN A 26 3.55 12.45 5.26
CA ASN A 26 3.32 13.87 5.50
C ASN A 26 4.58 14.62 5.96
N ILE A 27 5.49 13.97 6.69
CA ILE A 27 6.81 14.54 7.00
C ILE A 27 7.59 14.83 5.72
N GLY A 28 7.49 13.95 4.70
CA GLY A 28 8.05 14.20 3.37
C GLY A 28 7.53 15.49 2.73
N ASN A 29 6.20 15.69 2.76
CA ASN A 29 5.58 16.94 2.28
C ASN A 29 6.07 18.17 3.05
N VAL A 30 6.12 18.11 4.38
CA VAL A 30 6.63 19.21 5.21
C VAL A 30 8.10 19.50 4.89
N PHE A 31 8.91 18.48 4.68
CA PHE A 31 10.31 18.63 4.29
C PHE A 31 10.43 19.35 2.94
N ALA A 32 9.66 18.95 1.93
CA ALA A 32 9.67 19.61 0.62
C ALA A 32 9.34 21.11 0.73
N ILE A 33 8.34 21.46 1.55
CA ILE A 33 7.94 22.87 1.80
C ILE A 33 9.04 23.65 2.53
N LEU A 34 9.61 23.09 3.61
CA LEU A 34 10.63 23.78 4.43
C LEU A 34 11.90 24.08 3.64
N PHE A 35 12.31 23.16 2.76
CA PHE A 35 13.47 23.32 1.90
C PHE A 35 13.15 24.03 0.57
N ARG A 36 11.91 24.50 0.39
CA ARG A 36 11.44 25.21 -0.81
C ARG A 36 11.73 24.44 -2.10
N ILE A 37 11.54 23.13 -2.06
CA ILE A 37 11.68 22.28 -3.23
C ILE A 37 10.48 22.55 -4.14
N ASP A 38 10.73 23.16 -5.29
CA ASP A 38 9.73 23.59 -6.27
C ASP A 38 9.73 22.71 -7.53
N ASN A 39 10.80 21.97 -7.78
CA ASN A 39 10.89 21.04 -8.88
C ASN A 39 10.10 19.74 -8.60
N GLN A 40 9.15 19.40 -9.49
CA GLN A 40 8.29 18.21 -9.37
C GLN A 40 9.08 16.91 -9.23
N VAL A 41 10.20 16.76 -9.94
CA VAL A 41 11.06 15.57 -9.82
C VAL A 41 11.63 15.44 -8.41
N SER A 42 12.10 16.55 -7.84
CA SER A 42 12.65 16.56 -6.48
C SER A 42 11.57 16.32 -5.42
N ILE A 43 10.37 16.87 -5.61
CA ILE A 43 9.21 16.58 -4.73
C ILE A 43 8.88 15.09 -4.76
N ASN A 44 8.78 14.50 -5.95
CA ASN A 44 8.49 13.07 -6.13
C ASN A 44 9.56 12.19 -5.48
N LEU A 45 10.84 12.56 -5.58
CA LEU A 45 11.92 11.84 -4.90
C LEU A 45 11.76 11.87 -3.38
N VAL A 46 11.48 13.04 -2.79
CA VAL A 46 11.24 13.16 -1.34
C VAL A 46 10.06 12.27 -0.93
N LEU A 47 8.97 12.30 -1.69
CA LEU A 47 7.78 11.51 -1.41
C LEU A 47 8.04 10.00 -1.51
N ILE A 48 8.80 9.56 -2.52
CA ILE A 48 9.25 8.17 -2.66
C ILE A 48 10.04 7.73 -1.43
N PHE A 49 11.02 8.53 -1.02
CA PHE A 49 11.83 8.22 0.16
C PHE A 49 10.99 8.14 1.42
N SER A 50 10.11 9.12 1.66
CA SER A 50 9.23 9.09 2.83
C SER A 50 8.25 7.92 2.81
N SER A 51 7.77 7.52 1.63
CA SER A 51 6.85 6.40 1.46
C SER A 51 7.53 5.05 1.72
N LEU A 52 8.77 4.86 1.25
CA LEU A 52 9.55 3.66 1.56
C LEU A 52 9.81 3.53 3.06
N ILE A 53 10.12 4.64 3.73
CA ILE A 53 10.32 4.64 5.19
C ILE A 53 9.02 4.33 5.91
N GLY A 54 7.94 5.05 5.58
CA GLY A 54 6.65 4.98 6.24
C GLY A 54 5.91 3.66 6.03
N PHE A 55 5.85 3.16 4.80
CA PHE A 55 5.09 1.97 4.45
C PHE A 55 5.89 0.66 4.58
N VAL A 56 7.22 0.71 4.51
CA VAL A 56 8.06 -0.50 4.48
C VAL A 56 8.98 -0.58 5.70
N ALA A 57 9.90 0.37 5.86
CA ALA A 57 10.96 0.25 6.87
C ALA A 57 10.39 0.20 8.30
N ILE A 58 9.52 1.15 8.66
CA ILE A 58 8.96 1.24 10.01
C ILE A 58 8.04 0.06 10.33
N PRO A 59 7.09 -0.32 9.45
CA PRO A 59 6.26 -1.50 9.68
C PRO A 59 7.07 -2.81 9.81
N LEU A 60 8.19 -2.96 9.08
CA LEU A 60 9.10 -4.10 9.26
C LEU A 60 9.81 -4.09 10.62
N LEU A 61 10.22 -2.91 11.12
CA LEU A 61 10.77 -2.79 12.47
C LEU A 61 9.74 -3.20 13.53
N PHE A 62 8.48 -2.79 13.38
CA PHE A 62 7.39 -3.20 14.27
C PHE A 62 7.22 -4.72 14.30
N LEU A 63 7.18 -5.37 13.13
CA LEU A 63 7.11 -6.83 13.04
C LEU A 63 8.27 -7.50 13.77
N TYR A 64 9.49 -6.99 13.61
CA TYR A 64 10.69 -7.54 14.25
C TYR A 64 10.62 -7.42 15.78
N TYR A 65 10.37 -6.22 16.30
CA TYR A 65 10.35 -5.97 17.75
C TYR A 65 9.18 -6.62 18.48
N LEU A 66 8.04 -6.81 17.80
CA LEU A 66 6.86 -7.46 18.36
C LEU A 66 6.78 -8.96 18.02
N GLU A 67 7.86 -9.52 17.46
CA GLU A 67 8.00 -10.96 17.17
C GLU A 67 6.94 -11.57 16.23
N PHE A 68 6.34 -10.76 15.36
CA PHE A 68 5.42 -11.25 14.34
C PHE A 68 6.18 -11.93 13.19
N LYS A 69 5.65 -13.08 12.73
CA LYS A 69 6.22 -13.81 11.60
C LYS A 69 5.73 -13.24 10.27
N LEU A 70 6.65 -12.65 9.50
CA LEU A 70 6.38 -12.17 8.15
C LEU A 70 6.02 -13.34 7.22
N ILE A 71 4.89 -13.23 6.53
CA ILE A 71 4.50 -14.17 5.48
C ILE A 71 5.40 -13.99 4.26
N LYS A 72 5.71 -15.09 3.57
CA LYS A 72 6.37 -15.03 2.27
C LYS A 72 5.32 -14.78 1.19
N PRO A 73 5.36 -13.64 0.48
CA PRO A 73 4.41 -13.39 -0.59
C PRO A 73 4.70 -14.31 -1.78
N LYS A 74 3.65 -14.74 -2.48
CA LYS A 74 3.80 -15.33 -3.81
C LYS A 74 4.20 -14.22 -4.77
N PHE A 75 5.28 -14.40 -5.51
CA PHE A 75 5.74 -13.44 -6.49
C PHE A 75 6.26 -14.16 -7.74
N TYR A 76 5.71 -13.82 -8.90
CA TYR A 76 6.08 -14.44 -10.18
C TYR A 76 6.74 -13.40 -11.08
N ILE A 77 8.07 -13.47 -11.22
CA ILE A 77 8.87 -12.43 -11.89
C ILE A 77 8.48 -12.22 -13.36
N ILE A 78 8.20 -13.30 -14.11
CA ILE A 78 7.80 -13.20 -15.52
C ILE A 78 6.47 -12.45 -15.63
N SER A 79 5.50 -12.80 -14.78
CA SER A 79 4.20 -12.10 -14.72
C SER A 79 4.38 -10.63 -14.33
N ALA A 80 5.29 -10.33 -13.39
CA ALA A 80 5.58 -8.96 -13.01
C ALA A 80 6.12 -8.15 -14.19
N ILE A 81 7.09 -8.69 -14.94
CA ILE A 81 7.66 -8.02 -16.12
C ILE A 81 6.58 -7.79 -17.18
N VAL A 82 5.77 -8.80 -17.51
CA VAL A 82 4.71 -8.68 -18.51
C VAL A 82 3.68 -7.61 -18.11
N LEU A 83 3.20 -7.64 -16.87
CA LEU A 83 2.23 -6.66 -16.38
C LEU A 83 2.82 -5.25 -16.37
N SER A 84 4.09 -5.11 -15.95
CA SER A 84 4.74 -3.81 -15.93
C SER A 84 4.92 -3.22 -17.33
N VAL A 85 5.38 -4.02 -18.29
CA VAL A 85 5.52 -3.57 -19.69
C VAL A 85 4.17 -3.16 -20.26
N LEU A 86 3.11 -3.95 -20.00
CA LEU A 86 1.76 -3.64 -20.47
C LEU A 86 1.25 -2.30 -19.90
N ILE A 87 1.39 -2.10 -18.59
CA ILE A 87 0.95 -0.85 -17.93
C ILE A 87 1.78 0.34 -18.42
N LEU A 88 3.10 0.21 -18.54
CA LEU A 88 3.94 1.28 -19.09
C LEU A 88 3.51 1.66 -20.51
N PHE A 89 3.26 0.67 -21.37
CA PHE A 89 2.77 0.91 -22.72
C PHE A 89 1.45 1.68 -22.72
N ILE A 90 0.45 1.21 -21.97
CA ILE A 90 -0.84 1.90 -21.85
C ILE A 90 -0.66 3.32 -21.30
N SER A 91 0.18 3.48 -20.28
CA SER A 91 0.34 4.75 -19.59
C SER A 91 1.01 5.82 -20.46
N ILE A 92 2.03 5.43 -21.23
CA ILE A 92 2.75 6.34 -22.14
C ILE A 92 1.87 6.70 -23.35
N PHE A 93 1.24 5.70 -23.98
CA PHE A 93 0.56 5.93 -25.26
C PHE A 93 -0.90 6.38 -25.12
N ILE A 94 -1.58 6.03 -24.03
CA ILE A 94 -3.00 6.36 -23.82
C ILE A 94 -3.15 7.53 -22.85
N PHE A 95 -2.54 7.43 -21.66
CA PHE A 95 -2.76 8.40 -20.59
C PHE A 95 -1.79 9.57 -20.58
N GLN A 96 -0.64 9.46 -21.24
CA GLN A 96 0.43 10.48 -21.28
C GLN A 96 0.82 10.99 -19.87
N SER A 97 0.72 10.12 -18.86
CA SER A 97 0.93 10.52 -17.46
C SER A 97 2.41 10.73 -17.16
N GLU A 98 2.75 11.83 -16.47
CA GLU A 98 4.12 12.12 -16.03
C GLU A 98 4.47 11.44 -14.69
N GLU A 99 3.46 10.94 -13.95
CA GLU A 99 3.63 10.39 -12.60
C GLU A 99 3.70 8.85 -12.55
N ILE A 100 3.94 8.21 -13.70
CA ILE A 100 3.93 6.74 -13.86
C ILE A 100 4.82 6.04 -12.82
N VAL A 101 6.05 6.52 -12.65
CA VAL A 101 7.03 5.91 -11.73
C VAL A 101 6.67 6.15 -10.28
N HIS A 102 6.22 7.37 -9.95
CA HIS A 102 5.78 7.71 -8.60
C HIS A 102 4.59 6.82 -8.19
N ALA A 103 3.57 6.71 -9.05
CA ALA A 103 2.40 5.86 -8.84
C ALA A 103 2.76 4.38 -8.66
N LEU A 104 3.76 3.87 -9.40
CA LEU A 104 4.26 2.50 -9.25
C LEU A 104 4.84 2.26 -7.85
N ILE A 105 5.67 3.20 -7.39
CA ILE A 105 6.36 3.07 -6.11
C ILE A 105 5.36 3.15 -4.96
N ILE A 106 4.41 4.08 -5.00
CA ILE A 106 3.35 4.19 -4.00
C ILE A 106 2.51 2.91 -3.98
N ALA A 107 2.04 2.44 -5.14
CA ALA A 107 1.28 1.19 -5.22
C ALA A 107 2.09 0.01 -4.65
N THR A 108 3.37 -0.10 -4.98
CA THR A 108 4.24 -1.16 -4.44
C THR A 108 4.37 -1.08 -2.92
N CYS A 109 4.58 0.12 -2.38
CA CYS A 109 4.71 0.35 -0.94
C CYS A 109 3.43 0.00 -0.17
N GLU A 110 2.29 0.49 -0.65
CA GLU A 110 0.99 0.19 -0.05
C GLU A 110 0.63 -1.29 -0.15
N GLU A 111 0.85 -1.91 -1.30
CA GLU A 111 0.60 -3.34 -1.45
C GLU A 111 1.50 -4.18 -0.55
N PHE A 112 2.78 -3.81 -0.39
CA PHE A 112 3.67 -4.49 0.52
C PHE A 112 3.22 -4.34 1.99
N LEU A 113 2.84 -3.14 2.40
CA LEU A 113 2.31 -2.89 3.74
C LEU A 113 1.06 -3.75 4.01
N PHE A 114 0.07 -3.72 3.12
CA PHE A 114 -1.21 -4.35 3.41
C PHE A 114 -1.23 -5.86 3.15
N ARG A 115 -0.60 -6.31 2.06
CA ARG A 115 -0.73 -7.71 1.59
C ARG A 115 0.39 -8.58 2.11
N VAL A 116 1.45 -7.98 2.67
CA VAL A 116 2.53 -8.71 3.34
C VAL A 116 2.55 -8.40 4.83
N ILE A 117 2.80 -7.15 5.23
CA ILE A 117 3.08 -6.81 6.64
C ILE A 117 1.82 -6.90 7.52
N ILE A 118 0.79 -6.10 7.25
CA ILE A 118 -0.47 -6.10 8.01
C ILE A 118 -1.16 -7.45 7.92
N LEU A 119 -1.13 -8.10 6.75
CA LEU A 119 -1.69 -9.43 6.60
C LEU A 119 -0.98 -10.46 7.51
N SER A 120 0.34 -10.36 7.67
CA SER A 120 1.10 -11.22 8.60
C SER A 120 0.62 -11.07 10.04
N VAL A 121 0.41 -9.82 10.48
CA VAL A 121 -0.10 -9.51 11.81
C VAL A 121 -1.52 -10.03 11.99
N LEU A 122 -2.42 -9.78 11.03
CA LEU A 122 -3.81 -10.23 11.15
C LEU A 122 -3.92 -11.76 11.12
N LEU A 123 -3.12 -12.46 10.31
CA LEU A 123 -3.14 -13.92 10.24
C LEU A 123 -2.63 -14.62 11.50
N SER A 124 -1.98 -13.91 12.45
CA SER A 124 -1.57 -14.52 13.71
C SER A 124 -2.74 -14.86 14.63
N CYS A 125 -3.88 -14.17 14.48
CA CYS A 125 -5.06 -14.31 15.36
C CYS A 125 -6.39 -14.45 14.59
N PHE A 126 -6.42 -14.16 13.29
CA PHE A 126 -7.63 -14.19 12.47
C PHE A 126 -7.54 -15.23 11.34
N LYS A 127 -8.69 -15.81 11.01
CA LYS A 127 -8.83 -16.61 9.79
C LYS A 127 -8.64 -15.70 8.57
N LYS A 128 -8.05 -16.25 7.50
CA LYS A 128 -7.75 -15.54 6.24
C LYS A 128 -8.87 -14.63 5.72
N ARG A 129 -10.12 -15.11 5.66
CA ARG A 129 -11.24 -14.29 5.19
C ARG A 129 -11.48 -13.07 6.08
N SER A 130 -11.46 -13.24 7.40
CA SER A 130 -11.60 -12.13 8.36
C SER A 130 -10.41 -11.17 8.27
N ALA A 131 -9.20 -11.68 8.10
CA ALA A 131 -8.00 -10.86 7.90
C ALA A 131 -8.10 -10.01 6.64
N PHE A 132 -8.61 -10.54 5.52
CA PHE A 132 -8.81 -9.77 4.29
C PHE A 132 -9.84 -8.65 4.48
N VAL A 133 -10.96 -8.94 5.14
CA VAL A 133 -11.98 -7.92 5.44
C VAL A 133 -11.43 -6.83 6.35
N LEU A 134 -10.75 -7.21 7.44
CA LEU A 134 -10.16 -6.24 8.38
C LEU A 134 -9.08 -5.40 7.72
N GLY A 135 -8.14 -6.01 7.00
CA GLY A 135 -7.11 -5.30 6.25
C GLY A 135 -7.71 -4.35 5.21
N SER A 136 -8.81 -4.75 4.56
CA SER A 136 -9.51 -3.90 3.60
C SER A 136 -10.19 -2.69 4.25
N LEU A 137 -10.79 -2.85 5.44
CA LEU A 137 -11.35 -1.74 6.21
C LEU A 137 -10.26 -0.76 6.65
N ILE A 138 -9.15 -1.28 7.15
CA ILE A 138 -7.99 -0.46 7.55
C ILE A 138 -7.46 0.33 6.34
N PHE A 139 -7.30 -0.32 5.17
CA PHE A 139 -6.85 0.34 3.94
C PHE A 139 -7.80 1.46 3.48
N ALA A 140 -9.10 1.16 3.44
CA ALA A 140 -10.07 2.09 2.90
C ALA A 140 -10.27 3.30 3.80
N ILE A 141 -10.33 3.09 5.11
CA ILE A 141 -10.71 4.13 6.07
C ILE A 141 -9.48 4.85 6.61
N LEU A 142 -8.48 4.12 7.11
CA LEU A 142 -7.40 4.72 7.90
C LEU A 142 -6.31 5.35 7.04
N LEU A 143 -5.91 4.68 5.95
CA LEU A 143 -4.89 5.25 5.06
C LEU A 143 -5.40 6.52 4.35
N HIS A 144 -6.72 6.63 4.19
CA HIS A 144 -7.37 7.69 3.42
C HIS A 144 -8.25 8.60 4.28
N LEU A 145 -7.91 8.74 5.56
CA LEU A 145 -8.66 9.56 6.54
C LEU A 145 -8.90 11.01 6.07
N ASN A 146 -8.03 11.55 5.22
CA ASN A 146 -8.14 12.90 4.69
C ASN A 146 -9.19 13.04 3.56
N GLY A 147 -9.79 11.93 3.11
CA GLY A 147 -10.81 11.90 2.05
C GLY A 147 -12.22 11.68 2.59
N ASP A 148 -13.21 11.69 1.69
CA ASP A 148 -14.60 11.42 2.05
C ASP A 148 -14.79 9.98 2.54
N PHE A 149 -15.35 9.82 3.74
CA PHE A 149 -15.54 8.52 4.38
C PHE A 149 -16.42 7.58 3.54
N LEU A 150 -17.53 8.09 3.00
CA LEU A 150 -18.49 7.26 2.26
C LEU A 150 -17.89 6.81 0.94
N LEU A 151 -17.21 7.70 0.21
CA LEU A 151 -16.51 7.40 -1.03
C LEU A 151 -15.40 6.37 -0.78
N ASN A 152 -14.61 6.55 0.27
CA ASN A 152 -13.58 5.61 0.67
C ASN A 152 -14.18 4.22 0.98
N PHE A 153 -15.29 4.17 1.71
CA PHE A 153 -15.96 2.91 2.04
C PHE A 153 -16.59 2.24 0.81
N VAL A 154 -17.21 2.99 -0.11
CA VAL A 154 -17.90 2.40 -1.26
C VAL A 154 -16.93 2.01 -2.38
N MET A 155 -15.84 2.78 -2.57
CA MET A 155 -14.91 2.55 -3.67
C MET A 155 -13.66 1.79 -3.23
N LYS A 156 -13.00 2.24 -2.15
CA LYS A 156 -11.68 1.72 -1.76
C LYS A 156 -11.78 0.42 -0.98
N PHE A 157 -12.82 0.21 -0.17
CA PHE A 157 -12.98 -1.06 0.54
C PHE A 157 -13.18 -2.24 -0.44
N PRO A 158 -14.12 -2.20 -1.41
CA PRO A 158 -14.24 -3.27 -2.40
C PRO A 158 -12.99 -3.45 -3.25
N ALA A 159 -12.36 -2.36 -3.68
CA ALA A 159 -11.09 -2.43 -4.41
C ALA A 159 -10.01 -3.13 -3.58
N SER A 160 -9.91 -2.81 -2.29
CA SER A 160 -8.95 -3.43 -1.37
C SER A 160 -9.19 -4.92 -1.19
N VAL A 161 -10.45 -5.36 -1.12
CA VAL A 161 -10.82 -6.78 -1.09
C VAL A 161 -10.34 -7.48 -2.37
N ILE A 162 -10.55 -6.86 -3.54
CA ILE A 162 -10.07 -7.38 -4.83
C ILE A 162 -8.55 -7.52 -4.81
N LEU A 163 -7.82 -6.50 -4.34
CA LEU A 163 -6.36 -6.53 -4.21
C LEU A 163 -5.88 -7.68 -3.32
N TYR A 164 -6.52 -7.92 -2.17
CA TYR A 164 -6.23 -9.10 -1.35
C TYR A 164 -6.44 -10.42 -2.09
N ILE A 165 -7.51 -10.54 -2.88
CA ILE A 165 -7.79 -11.74 -3.68
C ILE A 165 -6.75 -11.92 -4.79
N LEU A 166 -6.35 -10.83 -5.47
CA LEU A 166 -5.32 -10.85 -6.51
C LEU A 166 -3.98 -11.30 -5.94
N ALA A 167 -3.51 -10.66 -4.87
CA ALA A 167 -2.27 -11.04 -4.19
C ALA A 167 -2.26 -12.52 -3.76
N ASP A 168 -3.37 -13.01 -3.26
CA ASP A 168 -3.48 -14.39 -2.77
C ASP A 168 -3.50 -15.46 -3.88
N ARG A 169 -4.24 -15.19 -4.96
CA ARG A 169 -4.46 -16.15 -6.06
C ARG A 169 -3.37 -16.08 -7.12
N PHE A 170 -2.98 -14.87 -7.51
CA PHE A 170 -2.10 -14.62 -8.65
C PHE A 170 -0.74 -14.05 -8.25
N GLY A 171 -0.55 -13.72 -6.97
CA GLY A 171 0.71 -13.21 -6.43
C GLY A 171 0.74 -11.69 -6.28
N LEU A 172 1.64 -11.20 -5.45
CA LEU A 172 1.74 -9.78 -5.05
C LEU A 172 1.88 -8.85 -6.26
N GLN A 173 2.62 -9.27 -7.31
CA GLN A 173 2.80 -8.47 -8.52
C GLN A 173 1.49 -8.16 -9.25
N SER A 174 0.48 -9.04 -9.16
CA SER A 174 -0.82 -8.80 -9.77
C SER A 174 -1.60 -7.71 -9.04
N SER A 175 -1.49 -7.67 -7.71
CA SER A 175 -2.08 -6.63 -6.87
C SER A 175 -1.41 -5.28 -7.11
N ILE A 176 -0.07 -5.27 -7.17
CA ILE A 176 0.73 -4.07 -7.48
C ILE A 176 0.34 -3.53 -8.85
N ALA A 177 0.29 -4.39 -9.88
CA ALA A 177 -0.08 -3.98 -11.23
C ALA A 177 -1.49 -3.39 -11.30
N PHE A 178 -2.48 -4.04 -10.68
CA PHE A 178 -3.86 -3.54 -10.68
C PHE A 178 -3.97 -2.20 -9.94
N HIS A 179 -3.33 -2.08 -8.76
CA HIS A 179 -3.33 -0.85 -7.99
C HIS A 179 -2.61 0.29 -8.74
N TRP A 180 -1.45 0.00 -9.31
CA TRP A 180 -0.70 0.98 -10.11
C TRP A 180 -1.51 1.49 -11.29
N PHE A 181 -2.12 0.58 -12.05
CA PHE A 181 -2.99 0.94 -13.17
C PHE A 181 -4.18 1.79 -12.72
N TYR A 182 -4.83 1.42 -11.61
CA TYR A 182 -5.92 2.20 -11.02
C TYR A 182 -5.47 3.63 -10.69
N ASN A 183 -4.30 3.79 -10.06
CA ASN A 183 -3.76 5.11 -9.71
C ASN A 183 -3.51 5.97 -10.95
N ILE A 184 -2.99 5.38 -12.04
CA ILE A 184 -2.80 6.10 -13.30
C ILE A 184 -4.13 6.51 -13.91
N CYS A 185 -5.12 5.62 -13.96
CA CYS A 185 -6.45 5.94 -14.49
C CYS A 185 -7.11 7.08 -13.72
N VAL A 186 -7.09 7.02 -12.39
CA VAL A 186 -7.67 8.07 -11.55
C VAL A 186 -6.91 9.38 -11.71
N GLY A 187 -5.58 9.34 -11.65
CA GLY A 187 -4.73 10.53 -11.79
C GLY A 187 -4.85 11.20 -13.17
N SER A 188 -5.14 10.44 -14.23
CA SER A 188 -5.26 10.99 -15.59
C SER A 188 -6.68 11.45 -15.96
N ILE A 189 -7.71 10.92 -15.30
CA ILE A 189 -9.12 11.27 -15.57
C ILE A 189 -9.58 12.42 -14.66
N PHE A 190 -9.05 12.52 -13.45
CA PHE A 190 -9.49 13.48 -12.44
C PHE A 190 -8.41 14.48 -11.98
N GLY A 191 -7.16 14.31 -12.45
CA GLY A 191 -6.07 15.28 -12.26
C GLY A 191 -6.05 16.32 -13.38
#